data_AF-A0A5R1NLW3-F1
#
_entry.id   AF-A0A5R1NLW3-F1
#
_cell.length_a   1.000
_cell.length_b   1.000
_cell.length_c   1.000
_cell.angle_alpha   90.00
_cell.angle_beta   90.00
_cell.angle_gamma   90.00
#
_symmetry.space_group_name_H-M   'P 1'
#
loop_
_entity.id
_entity.type
_entity.pdbx_description
1 polymer ?
#
loop_
_entity_poly.entity_id
_entity_poly.type
_entity_poly.pdbx_seq_one_letter_code
_entity_poly.pdbx_strand_id
1 'polypeptide(L)' 'MPSSSGRPGRPFQDHRRVMEGIIYRYRAGIPWRDLPEVFGPWQTVWKRHRRFSGDGTWNSILVDAR' A
#
# COMPACT_ATOMS: atom_id res chain seq x y z
N MET A 1 -7.38 8.14 -3.03
CA MET A 1 -6.14 7.85 -2.26
C MET A 1 -6.24 8.51 -0.89
N PRO A 2 -5.74 7.90 0.20
CA PRO A 2 -5.83 8.49 1.53
C PRO A 2 -5.17 9.87 1.53
N SER A 3 -5.92 10.91 1.91
CA SER A 3 -5.43 12.28 2.05
C SER A 3 -4.84 12.51 3.44
N SER A 4 -3.83 13.37 3.54
CA SER A 4 -3.24 13.80 4.83
C SER A 4 -4.10 14.87 5.53
N SER A 5 -5.40 14.94 5.25
CA SER A 5 -6.31 15.93 5.85
C SER A 5 -6.47 15.63 7.35
N GLY A 6 -5.58 16.20 8.17
CA GLY A 6 -5.43 15.94 9.60
C GLY A 6 -4.10 16.45 10.16
N ARG A 7 -3.76 16.08 11.41
CA ARG A 7 -2.53 16.50 12.10
C ARG A 7 -1.27 16.24 11.26
N PRO A 8 -0.33 17.19 11.15
CA PRO A 8 0.88 17.01 10.36
C PRO A 8 1.77 15.92 10.98
N GLY A 9 1.68 14.71 10.42
CA GLY A 9 2.59 13.61 10.69
C GLY A 9 3.74 13.61 9.69
N ARG A 10 4.59 12.57 9.76
CA ARG A 10 5.61 12.32 8.74
C ARG A 10 4.93 12.25 7.36
N PRO A 11 5.49 12.92 6.33
CA PRO A 11 4.94 12.86 4.97
C PRO A 11 4.68 11.43 4.54
N PHE A 12 3.57 11.19 3.86
CA PHE A 12 3.31 9.88 3.29
C PHE A 12 4.44 9.50 2.34
N GLN A 13 4.92 8.26 2.45
CA GLN A 13 5.74 7.68 1.39
C GLN A 13 4.96 7.71 0.08
N ASP A 14 5.71 7.77 -1.03
CA ASP A 14 5.14 7.73 -2.38
C ASP A 14 4.07 6.63 -2.48
N HIS A 15 2.82 7.06 -2.71
CA HIS A 15 1.67 6.18 -2.78
C HIS A 15 1.82 5.15 -3.89
N ARG A 16 2.43 5.54 -5.01
CA ARG A 16 2.68 4.64 -6.14
C ARG A 16 3.63 3.52 -5.72
N ARG A 17 4.73 3.86 -5.07
CA ARG A 17 5.75 2.91 -4.60
C ARG A 17 5.17 1.87 -3.64
N VAL A 18 4.32 2.30 -2.70
CA VAL A 18 3.65 1.38 -1.77
C VAL A 18 2.68 0.45 -2.51
N MET A 19 1.91 0.97 -3.46
CA MET A 19 0.98 0.16 -4.27
C MET A 19 1.72 -0.86 -5.14
N GLU A 20 2.80 -0.45 -5.79
CA GLU A 20 3.67 -1.34 -6.57
C GLU A 20 4.25 -2.46 -5.69
N GLY A 21 4.64 -2.15 -4.44
CA GLY A 21 5.09 -3.15 -3.49
C GLY A 21 4.01 -4.18 -3.12
N ILE A 22 2.76 -3.73 -2.95
CA ILE A 22 1.63 -4.64 -2.70
C ILE A 22 1.42 -5.56 -3.90
N ILE A 23 1.37 -5.00 -5.11
CA ILE A 23 1.16 -5.75 -6.37
C ILE A 23 2.30 -6.75 -6.59
N TYR A 24 3.55 -6.33 -6.40
CA TYR A 24 4.72 -7.18 -6.54
C TYR A 24 4.64 -8.38 -5.61
N ARG A 25 4.34 -8.16 -4.32
CA ARG A 25 4.20 -9.24 -3.34
C ARG A 25 3.15 -10.26 -3.75
N TYR A 26 2.01 -9.80 -4.29
CA TYR A 26 0.96 -10.69 -4.79
C TYR A 26 1.40 -11.50 -6.01
N ARG A 27 2.09 -10.88 -6.96
CA ARG A 27 2.60 -11.56 -8.17
C ARG A 27 3.72 -12.54 -7.87
N ALA A 28 4.62 -12.19 -6.95
CA ALA A 28 5.79 -13.00 -6.60
C ALA A 28 5.47 -14.09 -5.57
N GLY A 29 4.35 -14.01 -4.84
CA GLY A 29 3.96 -15.00 -3.84
C GLY A 29 4.82 -15.01 -2.58
N ILE A 30 5.60 -13.96 -2.33
CA ILE A 30 6.59 -13.91 -1.24
C ILE A 30 5.96 -13.52 0.11
N PRO A 31 6.58 -13.91 1.25
CA PRO A 31 6.18 -13.38 2.55
C PRO A 31 6.49 -11.88 2.64
N TRP A 32 5.78 -11.16 3.50
CA TRP A 32 5.94 -9.71 3.64
C TRP A 32 7.36 -9.28 4.01
N ARG A 33 8.07 -10.08 4.82
CA ARG A 33 9.42 -9.76 5.30
C ARG A 33 10.48 -9.80 4.20
N ASP A 34 10.17 -10.46 3.08
CA ASP A 34 11.07 -10.62 1.94
C ASP A 34 10.78 -9.60 0.83
N LEU A 35 9.87 -8.65 1.08
CA LEU A 35 9.55 -7.59 0.13
C LEU A 35 10.82 -6.78 -0.18
N PRO A 36 11.17 -6.56 -1.47
CA PRO A 36 12.32 -5.76 -1.84
C PRO A 36 12.26 -4.35 -1.26
N GLU A 37 13.38 -3.88 -0.69
CA GLU A 37 13.50 -2.55 -0.09
C GLU A 37 13.23 -1.41 -1.09
N VAL A 38 13.28 -1.71 -2.39
CA VAL A 38 12.89 -0.79 -3.47
C VAL A 38 11.45 -0.34 -3.33
N PHE A 39 10.58 -1.01 -2.57
CA PHE A 39 9.21 -0.59 -2.28
C PHE A 39 9.05 0.13 -0.93
N GLY A 40 10.15 0.30 -0.20
CA GLY A 40 10.17 0.83 1.16
C GLY A 40 9.96 -0.24 2.23
N PRO A 41 9.87 0.15 3.52
CA PRO A 41 9.77 -0.79 4.62
C PRO A 41 8.52 -1.66 4.51
N TRP A 42 8.68 -2.98 4.57
CA TRP A 42 7.57 -3.92 4.42
C TRP A 42 6.43 -3.68 5.42
N GLN A 43 6.72 -3.17 6.63
CA GLN A 43 5.69 -2.85 7.62
C GLN A 43 4.78 -1.71 7.15
N THR A 44 5.34 -0.72 6.43
CA THR A 44 4.57 0.39 5.85
C THR A 44 3.64 -0.11 4.76
N VAL A 45 4.16 -0.98 3.90
CA VAL A 45 3.41 -1.58 2.79
C VAL A 45 2.29 -2.48 3.33
N TRP A 46 2.60 -3.33 4.31
CA TRP A 46 1.61 -4.18 4.98
C TRP A 46 0.52 -3.37 5.70
N LYS A 47 0.88 -2.33 6.47
CA LYS A 47 -0.11 -1.47 7.15
C LYS A 47 -1.06 -0.80 6.15
N ARG A 48 -0.54 -0.35 5.00
CA ARG A 48 -1.37 0.23 3.93
C ARG A 48 -2.32 -0.80 3.34
N HIS A 49 -1.80 -1.97 3.00
CA HIS A 49 -2.60 -3.07 2.48
C HIS A 49 -3.72 -3.48 3.47
N ARG A 50 -3.38 -3.61 4.76
CA ARG A 50 -4.33 -3.95 5.83
C ARG A 50 -5.42 -2.89 5.94
N ARG A 51 -5.06 -1.60 5.89
CA ARG A 51 -6.02 -0.49 5.92
C ARG A 51 -6.98 -0.54 4.73
N PHE A 52 -6.46 -0.66 3.52
CA PHE A 52 -7.28 -0.71 2.29
C PHE A 52 -8.23 -1.90 2.23
N SER A 53 -7.82 -3.01 2.85
CA SER A 53 -8.68 -4.20 3.00
C SER A 53 -9.80 -3.99 4.01
N GLY A 54 -9.56 -3.18 5.05
CA GLY A 54 -10.54 -2.93 6.11
C GLY A 54 -11.52 -1.81 5.81
N ASP A 55 -11.12 -0.80 5.03
CA ASP A 55 -11.95 0.36 4.70
C ASP A 55 -12.61 0.30 3.32
N GLY A 56 -12.44 -0.82 2.59
CA GLY A 56 -13.04 -1.04 1.28
C GLY A 56 -12.35 -0.30 0.12
N THR A 57 -11.22 0.37 0.36
CA THR A 57 -10.47 1.09 -0.68
C THR A 57 -10.11 0.20 -1.88
N TRP A 58 -9.83 -1.10 -1.64
CA TRP A 58 -9.59 -2.04 -2.75
C TRP A 58 -10.78 -2.17 -3.70
N ASN A 59 -12.01 -2.15 -3.18
CA ASN A 59 -13.20 -2.24 -4.01
C ASN A 59 -13.32 -1.01 -4.91
N SER A 60 -13.07 0.19 -4.37
CA SER A 60 -13.05 1.42 -5.16
C SER A 60 -11.98 1.39 -6.24
N ILE A 61 -10.76 0.97 -5.90
CA ILE A 61 -9.66 0.88 -6.87
C ILE A 61 -9.96 -0.11 -7.99
N LEU A 62 -10.56 -1.26 -7.67
CA LEU A 62 -10.91 -2.28 -8.66
C LEU A 62 -12.07 -1.85 -9.57
N VAL A 63 -13.01 -1.05 -9.05
CA VAL A 63 -14.11 -0.47 -9.84
C VAL A 63 -13.59 0.61 -10.79
N ASP A 64 -12.70 1.48 -10.32
CA ASP A 64 -12.13 2.58 -11.12
C ASP A 64 -11.14 2.10 -12.19
N ALA A 65 -10.61 0.87 -12.08
CA ALA A 65 -9.69 0.28 -13.05
C ALA A 65 -10.40 -0.40 -14.25
N ARG A 66 -11.72 -0.23 -14.39
CA ARG A 66 -12.54 -0.83 -15.45
C ARG A 66 -12.77 0.12 -16.62
#